data_AF-A0AAX2QLP1-F1
#
_entry.id   AF-A0AAX2QLP1-F1
#
_cell.length_a   1.000
_cell.length_b   1.000
_cell.length_c   1.000
_cell.angle_alpha   90.00
_cell.angle_beta   90.00
_cell.angle_gamma   90.00
#
_symmetry.space_group_name_H-M   'P 1'
#
loop_
_entity.id
_entity.type
_entity.pdbx_description
1 polymer ?
#
loop_
_entity_poly.entity_id
_entity_poly.type
_entity_poly.pdbx_seq_one_letter_code
_entity_poly.pdbx_strand_id
1 'polypeptide(L)'
;MRERLLIAKSTAVFRAQAESRITQPMLYVKGWPLRMLTDEEADILASVRQEVSALLNLSADHLDRHSIHERYDSLLRAKAIKVGLEGA
;
A
#
# COMPACT_ATOMS: atom_id res chain seq x y z
N MET A 1 -24.03 21.53 2.59
CA MET A 1 -23.76 20.36 3.48
C MET A 1 -24.09 19.03 2.81
N ARG A 2 -25.28 18.85 2.21
CA ARG A 2 -25.68 17.58 1.55
C ARG A 2 -24.76 17.14 0.40
N GLU A 3 -24.36 18.08 -0.46
CA GLU A 3 -23.45 17.81 -1.58
C GLU A 3 -22.08 17.27 -1.12
N ARG A 4 -21.45 17.91 -0.13
CA ARG A 4 -20.18 17.44 0.46
C ARG A 4 -20.30 16.02 1.03
N LEU A 5 -21.43 15.68 1.64
CA LEU A 5 -21.68 14.34 2.15
C LEU A 5 -21.84 13.31 1.02
N LEU A 6 -22.51 13.67 -0.07
CA LEU A 6 -22.64 12.79 -1.24
C LEU A 6 -21.27 12.51 -1.87
N ILE A 7 -20.45 13.56 -2.05
CA ILE A 7 -19.08 13.43 -2.56
C ILE A 7 -18.25 12.53 -1.63
N ALA A 8 -18.29 12.76 -0.32
CA ALA A 8 -17.57 11.93 0.64
C ALA A 8 -18.01 10.45 0.58
N LYS A 9 -19.30 10.18 0.42
CA LYS A 9 -19.82 8.81 0.28
C LYS A 9 -19.35 8.14 -1.01
N SER A 10 -19.43 8.83 -2.16
CA SER A 10 -18.93 8.28 -3.42
C SER A 10 -17.43 8.02 -3.36
N THR A 11 -16.66 8.95 -2.81
CA THR A 11 -15.22 8.79 -2.59
C THR A 11 -14.91 7.58 -1.71
N ALA A 12 -15.65 7.38 -0.61
CA ALA A 12 -15.46 6.21 0.24
C ALA A 12 -15.71 4.88 -0.51
N VAL A 13 -16.73 4.82 -1.38
CA VAL A 13 -17.04 3.64 -2.19
C VAL A 13 -15.93 3.35 -3.20
N PHE A 14 -15.46 4.36 -3.94
CA PHE A 14 -14.38 4.17 -4.92
C PHE A 14 -13.07 3.73 -4.26
N ARG A 15 -12.73 4.32 -3.11
CA ARG A 15 -11.57 3.90 -2.33
C ARG A 15 -11.69 2.43 -1.90
N ALA A 16 -12.84 2.03 -1.35
CA ALA A 16 -13.05 0.64 -0.93
C ALA A 16 -12.95 -0.34 -2.10
N GLN A 17 -13.48 0.03 -3.27
CA GLN A 17 -13.36 -0.78 -4.48
C GLN A 17 -11.90 -0.92 -4.93
N ALA A 18 -11.13 0.17 -4.93
CA ALA A 18 -9.71 0.12 -5.26
C ALA A 18 -8.94 -0.77 -4.26
N GLU A 19 -9.12 -0.53 -2.96
CA GLU A 19 -8.47 -1.28 -1.88
C GLU A 19 -8.83 -2.77 -1.88
N SER A 20 -10.01 -3.16 -2.35
CA SER A 20 -10.44 -4.57 -2.43
C SER A 20 -9.56 -5.45 -3.34
N ARG A 21 -8.78 -4.84 -4.24
CA ARG A 21 -7.82 -5.54 -5.10
C ARG A 21 -6.55 -5.97 -4.34
N ILE A 22 -6.25 -5.33 -3.21
CA ILE A 22 -5.12 -5.70 -2.36
C ILE A 22 -5.49 -6.96 -1.57
N THR A 23 -4.76 -8.04 -1.82
CA THR A 23 -5.02 -9.33 -1.15
C THR A 23 -4.37 -9.39 0.22
N GLN A 24 -4.87 -10.28 1.09
CA GLN A 24 -4.35 -10.43 2.45
C GLN A 24 -2.83 -10.70 2.53
N PRO A 25 -2.22 -11.54 1.65
CA PRO A 25 -0.77 -11.74 1.65
C PRO A 25 0.06 -10.49 1.34
N MET A 26 -0.53 -9.47 0.70
CA MET A 26 0.13 -8.19 0.41
C MET A 26 0.13 -7.25 1.61
N LEU A 27 -0.68 -7.51 2.64
CA LEU A 27 -0.79 -6.66 3.82
C LEU A 27 0.38 -6.86 4.77
N TYR A 28 0.76 -5.77 5.45
CA TYR A 28 1.78 -5.80 6.47
C TYR A 28 1.24 -6.45 7.75
N VAL A 29 2.12 -7.19 8.44
CA VAL A 29 1.83 -7.73 9.78
C VAL A 29 2.77 -7.08 10.77
N LYS A 30 2.21 -6.48 11.83
CA LYS A 30 2.96 -5.70 12.83
C LYS A 30 3.88 -4.64 12.20
N GLY A 31 3.43 -4.01 11.11
CA GLY A 31 4.16 -2.97 10.40
C GLY A 31 5.22 -3.44 9.40
N TRP A 32 5.36 -4.76 9.18
CA TRP A 32 6.38 -5.31 8.28
C TRP A 32 5.78 -6.11 7.12
N PRO A 33 6.39 -6.05 5.92
CA PRO A 33 6.11 -7.03 4.89
C PRO A 33 6.54 -8.43 5.36
N LEU A 34 5.79 -9.44 4.91
CA LEU A 34 6.09 -10.84 5.17
C LEU A 34 7.05 -11.43 4.14
N ARG A 35 6.93 -10.98 2.89
CA ARG A 35 7.72 -11.40 1.74
C ARG A 35 7.83 -10.26 0.73
N MET A 36 8.67 -10.46 -0.28
CA MET A 36 8.64 -9.64 -1.48
C MET A 36 7.32 -9.86 -2.25
N LEU A 37 6.79 -8.80 -2.84
CA LEU A 37 5.67 -8.91 -3.77
C LEU A 37 6.14 -9.50 -5.10
N THR A 38 5.22 -10.15 -5.83
CA THR A 38 5.46 -10.40 -7.25
C THR A 38 5.30 -9.11 -8.05
N ASP A 39 5.80 -9.09 -9.29
CA ASP A 39 5.57 -7.98 -10.23
C ASP A 39 4.10 -7.62 -10.36
N GLU A 40 3.23 -8.62 -10.49
CA GLU A 40 1.77 -8.44 -10.61
C GLU A 40 1.17 -7.83 -9.34
N GLU A 41 1.58 -8.30 -8.16
CA GLU A 41 1.11 -7.73 -6.89
C GLU A 41 1.62 -6.30 -6.69
N ALA A 42 2.85 -6.01 -7.09
CA ALA A 42 3.41 -4.67 -7.04
C ALA A 42 2.69 -3.72 -8.00
N ASP A 43 2.30 -4.18 -9.21
CA ASP A 43 1.45 -3.40 -10.12
C ASP A 43 0.07 -3.12 -9.53
N ILE A 44 -0.57 -4.12 -8.93
CA ILE A 44 -1.86 -3.95 -8.26
C ILE A 44 -1.72 -2.90 -7.16
N LEU A 45 -0.70 -3.00 -6.31
CA LEU A 45 -0.47 -2.04 -5.24
C LEU A 45 -0.18 -0.62 -5.76
N ALA A 46 0.62 -0.50 -6.82
CA ALA A 46 0.90 0.77 -7.48
C ALA A 46 -0.38 1.42 -8.01
N SER A 47 -1.19 0.67 -8.76
CA SER A 47 -2.46 1.13 -9.33
C SER A 47 -3.42 1.58 -8.22
N VAL A 48 -3.58 0.81 -7.15
CA VAL A 48 -4.45 1.18 -6.03
C VAL A 48 -3.96 2.46 -5.35
N ARG A 49 -2.65 2.60 -5.13
CA ARG A 49 -2.08 3.83 -4.54
C ARG A 49 -2.30 5.04 -5.43
N GLN A 50 -2.08 4.92 -6.73
CA GLN A 50 -2.32 6.00 -7.69
C GLN A 50 -3.80 6.44 -7.65
N GLU A 51 -4.73 5.48 -7.73
CA GLU A 51 -6.17 5.76 -7.72
C GLU A 51 -6.62 6.43 -6.41
N VAL A 52 -6.23 5.89 -5.26
CA VAL A 52 -6.61 6.46 -3.95
C VAL A 52 -5.98 7.82 -3.75
N SER A 53 -4.74 8.03 -4.20
CA SER A 53 -4.05 9.31 -4.07
C SER A 53 -4.70 10.38 -4.94
N ALA A 54 -5.06 10.05 -6.18
CA ALA A 54 -5.80 10.94 -7.06
C ALA A 54 -7.18 11.28 -6.47
N LEU A 55 -7.89 10.28 -5.95
CA LEU A 55 -9.23 10.42 -5.40
C LEU A 55 -9.26 11.31 -4.14
N LEU A 56 -8.23 11.25 -3.31
CA LEU A 56 -8.12 12.00 -2.06
C LEU A 56 -7.22 13.25 -2.18
N ASN A 57 -6.69 13.51 -3.37
CA ASN A 57 -5.72 14.58 -3.64
C ASN A 57 -4.51 14.54 -2.68
N LEU A 58 -3.95 13.33 -2.50
CA LEU A 58 -2.78 13.06 -1.68
C LEU A 58 -1.52 13.00 -2.54
N SER A 59 -0.41 13.53 -2.03
CA SER A 59 0.92 13.27 -2.57
C SER A 59 1.47 12.00 -1.93
N ALA A 60 1.36 10.88 -2.63
CA ALA A 60 1.86 9.59 -2.16
C ALA A 60 3.15 9.18 -2.88
N ASP A 61 4.00 8.47 -2.16
CA ASP A 61 5.22 7.86 -2.69
C ASP A 61 4.97 6.42 -3.15
N HIS A 62 5.98 5.87 -3.85
CA HIS A 62 6.02 4.47 -4.27
C HIS A 62 4.77 4.07 -5.09
N LEU A 63 4.59 4.77 -6.22
CA LEU A 63 3.43 4.69 -7.11
C LEU A 63 3.67 3.83 -8.36
N ASP A 64 4.80 3.13 -8.42
CA ASP A 64 5.16 2.25 -9.53
C ASP A 64 5.82 0.97 -9.01
N ARG A 65 5.88 -0.05 -9.86
CA ARG A 65 6.43 -1.36 -9.50
C ARG A 65 7.85 -1.28 -8.95
N HIS A 66 8.72 -0.49 -9.59
CA HIS A 66 10.13 -0.42 -9.24
C HIS A 66 10.30 0.20 -7.84
N SER A 67 9.71 1.37 -7.62
CA SER A 67 9.79 2.06 -6.32
C SER A 67 9.12 1.27 -5.19
N ILE A 68 8.11 0.46 -5.48
CA ILE A 68 7.52 -0.48 -4.52
C ILE A 68 8.51 -1.59 -4.15
N HIS A 69 9.16 -2.23 -5.13
CA HIS A 69 10.15 -3.28 -4.84
C HIS A 69 11.35 -2.75 -4.06
N GLU A 70 11.86 -1.56 -4.40
CA GLU A 70 12.93 -0.90 -3.62
C GLU A 70 12.50 -0.68 -2.16
N ARG A 71 11.26 -0.23 -1.95
CA ARG A 71 10.73 -0.05 -0.60
C ARG A 71 10.58 -1.36 0.15
N TYR A 72 10.12 -2.42 -0.50
CA TYR A 72 9.97 -3.73 0.14
C TYR A 72 11.34 -4.33 0.49
N ASP A 73 12.35 -4.21 -0.39
CA ASP A 73 13.70 -4.69 -0.14
C ASP A 73 14.32 -3.99 1.10
N SER A 74 14.24 -2.66 1.15
CA SER A 74 14.73 -1.90 2.31
C SER A 74 14.02 -2.29 3.62
N LEU A 75 12.70 -2.50 3.59
CA LEU A 75 11.94 -2.93 4.77
C LEU A 75 12.28 -4.36 5.21
N LEU A 76 12.46 -5.30 4.29
CA LEU A 76 12.83 -6.68 4.62
C LEU A 76 14.25 -6.75 5.21
N ARG A 77 15.20 -5.97 4.69
CA ARG A 77 16.54 -5.84 5.28
C ARG A 77 16.49 -5.23 6.68
N ALA A 78 15.74 -4.15 6.86
CA ALA A 78 15.57 -3.52 8.16
C ALA A 78 14.92 -4.46 9.18
N LYS A 79 13.93 -5.26 8.76
CA LYS A 79 13.31 -6.29 9.61
C LYS A 79 14.32 -7.34 10.05
N ALA A 80 15.15 -7.84 9.14
CA ALA A 80 16.16 -8.84 9.44
C ALA A 80 17.16 -8.33 10.49
N ILE A 81 17.60 -7.07 10.36
CA ILE A 81 18.46 -6.41 11.35
C ILE A 81 17.75 -6.28 12.70
N LYS A 82 16.50 -5.80 12.71
CA LYS A 82 15.72 -5.65 13.94
C LYS A 82 15.52 -6.98 14.67
N VAL A 83 15.16 -8.03 13.95
CA VAL A 83 14.99 -9.38 14.53
C VAL A 83 16.31 -9.92 15.06
N GLY A 84 17.42 -9.69 14.35
CA GLY A 84 18.76 -10.07 14.83
C GLY A 84 19.19 -9.33 16.10
N LEU A 85 18.76 -8.08 16.29
CA LEU A 85 19.01 -7.30 17.50
C LEU A 85 18.12 -7.69 18.68
N GLU A 86 16.90 -8.18 18.44
CA GLU A 86 15.96 -8.62 19.48
C GLU A 86 16.25 -10.06 19.96
N GLY A 87 17.04 -10.83 19.21
CA GLY A 87 17.46 -12.20 19.54
C GLY A 87 18.89 -12.33 20.10
N ALA A 88 19.62 -11.22 20.26
CA ALA A 88 20.97 -11.15 20.84
C ALA A 88 20.91 -10.62 22.28
#